data_AF-A0A2D8P3J0-F1
#
_entry.id   AF-A0A2D8P3J0-F1
#
_cell.length_a   1.000
_cell.length_b   1.000
_cell.length_c   1.000
_cell.angle_alpha   90.00
_cell.angle_beta   90.00
_cell.angle_gamma   90.00
#
_symmetry.space_group_name_H-M   'P 1'
#
loop_
_entity.id
_entity.type
_entity.pdbx_description
1 polymer ?
#
loop_
_entity_poly.entity_id
_entity_poly.type
_entity_poly.pdbx_seq_one_letter_code
_entity_poly.pdbx_strand_id
1 'polypeptide(L)'
;MMGGKPYGRAMAMTADDLRDGLQLDPLSFSVGPFWPVLPPGFSAHVTLHGDVIAEIQVTSIPYPVALPAIFRQALEKPVPIAELELARACYHLRQLSHALWVNGLESASLTVLQRIHALQPGDSLAGLRTWLRRVGFFFSAGAEKGVLGRDQAEKIGGPAARAAGIAQDTRQDDPQYQRLGFQVIYGHGSNCRARWQQWLDEAEQALSLAARAREQAVCTSDCDRVETPRGVMGRGGSPSDATFVLQELLPGLEWSEAIATIASLDLAAVSDYAEEGV
;
A
#
# COMPACT_ATOMS: atom_id res chain seq x y z
N MET A 1 -27.23 34.14 -4.13
CA MET A 1 -28.52 33.45 -3.87
C MET A 1 -29.17 33.09 -5.20
N MET A 2 -29.00 31.85 -5.67
CA MET A 2 -29.74 31.32 -6.83
C MET A 2 -30.30 29.92 -6.47
N GLY A 3 -31.19 29.87 -5.49
CA GLY A 3 -31.99 28.68 -5.18
C GLY A 3 -33.37 28.81 -5.83
N GLY A 4 -33.48 28.40 -7.10
CA GLY A 4 -34.75 28.37 -7.83
C GLY A 4 -35.50 27.05 -7.65
N LYS A 5 -36.82 27.06 -7.90
CA LYS A 5 -37.65 25.84 -8.04
C LYS A 5 -38.20 25.72 -9.48
N PRO A 6 -37.37 25.51 -10.51
CA PRO A 6 -37.87 25.25 -11.85
C PRO A 6 -38.70 23.96 -11.83
N TYR A 7 -39.93 24.04 -12.33
CA TYR A 7 -40.89 22.92 -12.41
C TYR A 7 -41.20 22.24 -11.06
N GLY A 8 -41.09 22.98 -9.95
CA GLY A 8 -41.46 22.48 -8.62
C GLY A 8 -40.46 21.53 -7.96
N ARG A 9 -39.32 21.26 -8.61
CA ARG A 9 -38.19 20.54 -8.01
C ARG A 9 -37.20 21.56 -7.46
N ALA A 10 -36.71 21.33 -6.24
CA ALA A 10 -35.63 22.13 -5.69
C ALA A 10 -34.40 21.96 -6.59
N MET A 11 -33.81 23.07 -7.06
CA MET A 11 -32.48 23.01 -7.65
C MET A 11 -31.50 22.47 -6.62
N ALA A 12 -30.51 21.71 -7.10
CA ALA A 12 -29.34 21.41 -6.29
C ALA A 12 -28.75 22.73 -5.79
N MET A 13 -28.45 22.78 -4.50
CA MET A 13 -27.78 23.93 -3.91
C MET A 13 -26.30 23.77 -4.23
N THR A 14 -25.74 24.76 -4.90
CA THR A 14 -24.31 24.80 -5.16
C THR A 14 -23.54 25.03 -3.86
N ALA A 15 -22.43 24.32 -3.70
CA ALA A 15 -21.48 24.54 -2.61
C ALA A 15 -20.25 25.26 -3.14
N ASP A 16 -19.51 25.92 -2.25
CA ASP A 16 -18.25 26.56 -2.61
C ASP A 16 -17.21 25.47 -2.96
N ASP A 17 -16.55 25.58 -4.11
CA ASP A 17 -15.46 24.69 -4.49
C ASP A 17 -14.19 24.98 -3.69
N LEU A 18 -13.47 23.92 -3.32
CA LEU A 18 -12.21 23.98 -2.59
C LEU A 18 -11.06 24.58 -3.41
N ARG A 19 -11.17 24.60 -4.75
CA ARG A 19 -10.07 25.02 -5.64
C ARG A 19 -10.11 26.48 -6.04
N ASP A 20 -11.19 26.91 -6.69
CA ASP A 20 -11.26 28.20 -7.39
C ASP A 20 -12.45 29.08 -6.98
N GLY A 21 -13.23 28.62 -6.00
CA GLY A 21 -14.41 29.34 -5.50
C GLY A 21 -15.59 29.33 -6.48
N LEU A 22 -15.55 28.52 -7.55
CA LEU A 22 -16.74 28.26 -8.36
C LEU A 22 -17.76 27.48 -7.55
N GLN A 23 -19.03 27.85 -7.74
CA GLN A 23 -20.14 27.18 -7.06
C GLN A 23 -20.58 25.98 -7.90
N LEU A 24 -20.22 24.77 -7.47
CA LEU A 24 -20.53 23.51 -8.15
C LEU A 24 -21.62 22.74 -7.39
N ASP A 25 -22.42 21.97 -8.13
CA ASP A 25 -23.40 21.06 -7.53
C ASP A 25 -22.68 19.85 -6.91
N PRO A 26 -22.85 19.60 -5.59
CA PRO A 26 -22.21 18.46 -4.95
C PRO A 26 -22.85 17.14 -5.42
N LEU A 27 -22.00 16.16 -5.74
CA LEU A 27 -22.42 14.79 -6.02
C LEU A 27 -22.04 13.89 -4.83
N SER A 28 -23.04 13.42 -4.10
CA SER A 28 -22.84 12.49 -2.97
C SER A 28 -23.26 11.08 -3.33
N PHE A 29 -22.40 10.10 -3.06
CA PHE A 29 -22.66 8.69 -3.30
C PHE A 29 -21.89 7.80 -2.33
N SER A 30 -22.27 6.52 -2.27
CA SER A 30 -21.55 5.52 -1.50
C SER A 30 -20.75 4.61 -2.43
N VAL A 31 -19.56 4.21 -1.97
CA VAL A 31 -18.65 3.32 -2.70
C VAL A 31 -18.26 2.14 -1.81
N GLY A 32 -18.05 0.95 -2.40
CA GLY A 32 -17.78 -0.30 -1.69
C GLY A 32 -19.04 -1.16 -1.46
N PRO A 33 -18.96 -2.26 -0.69
CA PRO A 33 -17.76 -2.86 -0.08
C PRO A 33 -16.94 -3.75 -1.03
N PHE A 34 -17.44 -3.99 -2.25
CA PHE A 34 -16.86 -4.96 -3.20
C PHE A 34 -16.49 -4.33 -4.55
N TRP A 35 -16.23 -3.03 -4.57
CA TRP A 35 -15.72 -2.40 -5.79
C TRP A 35 -14.25 -2.81 -5.97
N PRO A 36 -13.84 -3.47 -7.08
CA PRO A 36 -12.52 -4.10 -7.17
C PRO A 36 -11.31 -3.15 -7.10
N VAL A 37 -11.55 -1.85 -7.25
CA VAL A 37 -10.56 -0.77 -7.09
C VAL A 37 -10.22 -0.50 -5.62
N LEU A 38 -11.12 -0.87 -4.70
CA LEU A 38 -10.95 -0.67 -3.27
C LEU A 38 -10.62 -2.00 -2.57
N PRO A 39 -9.94 -1.94 -1.41
CA PRO A 39 -9.78 -3.12 -0.58
C PRO A 39 -11.14 -3.75 -0.23
N PRO A 40 -11.29 -5.09 -0.31
CA PRO A 40 -12.54 -5.75 0.07
C PRO A 40 -13.00 -5.38 1.48
N GLY A 41 -14.29 -5.10 1.65
CA GLY A 41 -14.90 -4.70 2.92
C GLY A 41 -14.89 -3.18 3.17
N PHE A 42 -14.01 -2.43 2.49
CA PHE A 42 -13.96 -0.97 2.64
C PHE A 42 -15.18 -0.31 2.00
N SER A 43 -15.85 0.56 2.75
CA SER A 43 -16.93 1.40 2.22
C SER A 43 -16.83 2.82 2.75
N ALA A 44 -17.24 3.77 1.92
CA ALA A 44 -17.28 5.18 2.29
C ALA A 44 -18.45 5.90 1.62
N HIS A 45 -18.93 6.94 2.28
CA HIS A 45 -19.73 7.99 1.66
C HIS A 45 -18.79 9.08 1.15
N VAL A 46 -18.94 9.51 -0.09
CA VAL A 46 -18.08 10.49 -0.74
C VAL A 46 -18.94 11.60 -1.30
N THR A 47 -18.51 12.84 -1.09
CA THR A 47 -19.06 14.03 -1.76
C THR A 47 -18.01 14.59 -2.69
N LEU A 48 -18.35 14.75 -3.97
CA LEU A 48 -17.51 15.35 -4.99
C LEU A 48 -18.02 16.75 -5.37
N HIS A 49 -17.10 17.67 -5.63
CA HIS A 49 -17.35 18.89 -6.38
C HIS A 49 -16.65 18.74 -7.73
N GLY A 50 -17.42 18.46 -8.80
CA GLY A 50 -16.85 18.02 -10.06
C GLY A 50 -16.16 16.66 -9.91
N ASP A 51 -14.85 16.60 -10.16
CA ASP A 51 -14.00 15.42 -9.96
C ASP A 51 -13.19 15.45 -8.65
N VAL A 52 -13.33 16.50 -7.86
CA VAL A 52 -12.58 16.70 -6.61
C VAL A 52 -13.34 16.13 -5.43
N ILE A 53 -12.65 15.39 -4.55
CA ILE A 53 -13.22 14.97 -3.27
C ILE A 53 -13.35 16.19 -2.35
N ALA A 54 -14.58 16.57 -2.04
CA ALA A 54 -14.87 17.58 -1.03
C ALA A 54 -14.87 16.97 0.37
N GLU A 55 -15.49 15.80 0.51
CA GLU A 55 -15.60 15.09 1.78
C GLU A 55 -15.59 13.58 1.56
N ILE A 56 -15.02 12.85 2.52
CA ILE A 56 -15.14 11.40 2.63
C ILE A 56 -15.45 10.99 4.07
N GLN A 57 -16.43 10.12 4.23
CA GLN A 57 -16.76 9.48 5.50
C GLN A 57 -16.63 7.98 5.35
N VAL A 58 -15.64 7.39 6.03
CA VAL A 58 -15.47 5.93 6.06
C VAL A 58 -16.62 5.31 6.84
N THR A 59 -17.37 4.42 6.21
CA THR A 59 -18.51 3.70 6.82
C THR A 59 -18.16 2.27 7.20
N SER A 60 -17.15 1.67 6.55
CA SER A 60 -16.63 0.33 6.87
C SER A 60 -15.15 0.25 6.53
N ILE A 61 -14.37 -0.39 7.40
CA ILE A 61 -12.95 -0.66 7.18
C ILE A 61 -12.75 -1.90 6.29
N PRO A 62 -11.62 -2.05 5.59
CA PRO A 62 -11.24 -3.27 4.89
C PRO A 62 -11.30 -4.52 5.77
N TYR A 63 -11.55 -5.66 5.16
CA TYR A 63 -11.35 -6.94 5.82
C TYR A 63 -9.86 -7.18 6.08
N PRO A 64 -9.51 -7.79 7.23
CA PRO A 64 -8.13 -8.14 7.52
C PRO A 64 -7.55 -9.09 6.46
N VAL A 65 -6.31 -8.84 6.06
CA VAL A 65 -5.59 -9.65 5.07
C VAL A 65 -4.74 -10.69 5.79
N ALA A 66 -4.90 -11.95 5.41
CA ALA A 66 -4.02 -13.01 5.88
C ALA A 66 -2.65 -12.89 5.19
N LEU A 67 -1.58 -13.10 5.94
CA LEU A 67 -0.23 -13.18 5.40
C LEU A 67 0.19 -14.64 5.23
N PRO A 68 1.20 -14.91 4.39
CA PRO A 68 1.82 -16.23 4.31
C PRO A 68 2.21 -16.75 5.69
N ALA A 69 1.88 -18.02 5.98
CA ALA A 69 2.06 -18.63 7.30
C ALA A 69 3.47 -18.48 7.88
N ILE A 70 4.50 -18.42 7.03
CA ILE A 70 5.90 -18.29 7.44
C ILE A 70 6.17 -17.06 8.32
N PHE A 71 5.46 -15.94 8.12
CA PHE A 71 5.62 -14.76 8.97
C PHE A 71 5.16 -15.01 10.39
N ARG A 72 4.10 -15.80 10.59
CA ARG A 72 3.63 -16.18 11.92
C ARG A 72 4.50 -17.28 12.51
N GLN A 73 4.90 -18.27 11.71
CA GLN A 73 5.81 -19.33 12.15
C GLN A 73 7.14 -18.76 12.67
N ALA A 74 7.63 -17.68 12.09
CA ALA A 74 8.84 -16.98 12.53
C ALA A 74 8.75 -16.44 13.98
N LEU A 75 7.54 -16.21 14.50
CA LEU A 75 7.33 -15.83 15.91
C LEU A 75 7.40 -17.02 16.88
N GLU A 76 7.25 -18.24 16.37
CA GLU A 76 7.19 -19.46 17.17
C GLU A 76 8.53 -20.22 17.13
N LYS A 77 9.24 -20.15 16.00
CA LYS A 77 10.49 -20.86 15.77
C LYS A 77 11.32 -20.19 14.68
N PRO A 78 12.64 -20.47 14.62
CA PRO A 78 13.48 -20.10 13.49
C PRO A 78 12.93 -20.65 12.17
N VAL A 79 12.84 -19.79 11.14
CA VAL A 79 12.39 -20.18 9.80
C VAL A 79 13.42 -19.77 8.74
N PRO A 80 13.47 -20.42 7.56
CA PRO A 80 14.40 -20.06 6.50
C PRO A 80 14.17 -18.61 6.01
N ILE A 81 15.20 -17.77 6.09
CA ILE A 81 15.12 -16.37 5.62
C ILE A 81 14.82 -16.33 4.11
N ALA A 82 15.29 -17.32 3.36
CA ALA A 82 15.03 -17.42 1.93
C ALA A 82 13.54 -17.50 1.58
N GLU A 83 12.76 -18.26 2.34
CA GLU A 83 11.32 -18.40 2.10
C GLU A 83 10.56 -17.15 2.59
N LEU A 84 10.99 -16.59 3.73
CA LEU A 84 10.37 -15.40 4.31
C LEU A 84 10.55 -14.17 3.39
N GLU A 85 11.75 -13.95 2.86
CA GLU A 85 12.03 -12.84 1.95
C GLU A 85 11.45 -13.08 0.54
N LEU A 86 11.35 -14.32 0.06
CA LEU A 86 10.61 -14.60 -1.17
C LEU A 86 9.12 -14.27 -1.02
N ALA A 87 8.50 -14.64 0.12
CA ALA A 87 7.12 -14.30 0.43
C ALA A 87 6.92 -12.77 0.48
N ARG A 88 7.88 -12.03 1.06
CA ARG A 88 7.88 -10.55 1.08
C ARG A 88 7.97 -9.95 -0.32
N ALA A 89 8.89 -10.43 -1.16
CA ALA A 89 9.02 -9.95 -2.54
C ALA A 89 7.73 -10.16 -3.33
N CYS A 90 7.14 -11.36 -3.23
CA CYS A 90 5.85 -11.67 -3.85
C CYS A 90 4.75 -10.71 -3.38
N TYR A 91 4.67 -10.43 -2.09
CA TYR A 91 3.67 -9.51 -1.53
C TYR A 91 3.80 -8.10 -2.11
N HIS A 92 5.00 -7.51 -2.07
CA HIS A 92 5.24 -6.16 -2.61
C HIS A 92 4.95 -6.08 -4.11
N LEU A 93 5.29 -7.11 -4.88
CA LEU A 93 4.96 -7.16 -6.31
C LEU A 93 3.46 -7.30 -6.57
N ARG A 94 2.69 -7.99 -5.72
CA ARG A 94 1.22 -8.00 -5.80
C ARG A 94 0.62 -6.62 -5.53
N GLN A 95 1.13 -5.91 -4.52
CA GLN A 95 0.71 -4.54 -4.22
C GLN A 95 1.00 -3.58 -5.38
N LEU A 96 2.20 -3.67 -5.95
CA LEU A 96 2.57 -2.91 -7.14
C LEU A 96 1.67 -3.25 -8.34
N SER A 97 1.37 -4.53 -8.54
CA SER A 97 0.47 -4.99 -9.60
C SER A 97 -0.93 -4.39 -9.47
N HIS A 98 -1.46 -4.32 -8.24
CA HIS A 98 -2.74 -3.67 -7.99
C HIS A 98 -2.67 -2.18 -8.31
N ALA A 99 -1.62 -1.47 -7.89
CA ALA A 99 -1.42 -0.07 -8.22
C ALA A 99 -1.33 0.17 -9.75
N LEU A 100 -0.67 -0.72 -10.51
CA LEU A 100 -0.64 -0.65 -11.98
C LEU A 100 -2.03 -0.77 -12.58
N TRP A 101 -2.81 -1.75 -12.12
CA TRP A 101 -4.18 -1.97 -12.60
C TRP A 101 -5.07 -0.77 -12.31
N VAL A 102 -5.02 -0.22 -11.10
CA VAL A 102 -5.75 0.99 -10.69
C VAL A 102 -5.40 2.21 -11.56
N ASN A 103 -4.15 2.30 -12.03
CA ASN A 103 -3.69 3.38 -12.91
C ASN A 103 -3.95 3.11 -14.41
N GLY A 104 -4.79 2.12 -14.76
CA GLY A 104 -5.14 1.80 -16.15
C GLY A 104 -4.01 1.15 -16.95
N LEU A 105 -3.09 0.47 -16.26
CA LEU A 105 -1.99 -0.28 -16.87
C LEU A 105 -2.21 -1.80 -16.70
N GLU A 106 -3.33 -2.30 -17.20
CA GLU A 106 -3.78 -3.69 -16.96
C GLU A 106 -2.82 -4.72 -17.54
N SER A 107 -2.34 -4.51 -18.78
CA SER A 107 -1.33 -5.40 -19.37
C SER A 107 -0.05 -5.43 -18.53
N ALA A 108 0.29 -4.30 -17.91
CA ALA A 108 1.45 -4.21 -17.07
C ALA A 108 1.27 -4.97 -15.75
N SER A 109 0.10 -4.79 -15.12
CA SER A 109 -0.33 -5.54 -13.94
C SER A 109 -0.27 -7.05 -14.18
N LEU A 110 -0.89 -7.54 -15.25
CA LEU A 110 -0.88 -8.97 -15.59
C LEU A 110 0.54 -9.52 -15.80
N THR A 111 1.43 -8.74 -16.41
CA THR A 111 2.84 -9.13 -16.60
C THR A 111 3.55 -9.29 -15.25
N VAL A 112 3.28 -8.40 -14.29
CA VAL A 112 3.85 -8.51 -12.94
C VAL A 112 3.30 -9.75 -12.23
N LEU A 113 1.98 -10.00 -12.26
CA LEU A 113 1.39 -11.21 -11.64
C LEU A 113 1.95 -12.51 -12.22
N GLN A 114 2.10 -12.59 -13.55
CA GLN A 114 2.68 -13.76 -14.20
C GLN A 114 4.11 -14.03 -13.73
N ARG A 115 4.92 -12.99 -13.53
CA ARG A 115 6.29 -13.11 -13.03
C ARG A 115 6.34 -13.60 -11.59
N ILE A 116 5.41 -13.20 -10.74
CA ILE A 116 5.36 -13.61 -9.32
C ILE A 116 5.29 -15.14 -9.18
N HIS A 117 4.57 -15.83 -10.07
CA HIS A 117 4.47 -17.29 -10.03
C HIS A 117 5.77 -18.05 -10.35
N ALA A 118 6.69 -17.41 -11.07
CA ALA A 118 7.98 -18.00 -11.45
C ALA A 118 9.15 -17.44 -10.64
N LEU A 119 8.87 -16.52 -9.69
CA LEU A 119 9.88 -15.74 -9.00
C LEU A 119 10.83 -16.62 -8.20
N GLN A 120 12.13 -16.44 -8.41
CA GLN A 120 13.19 -17.13 -7.69
C GLN A 120 14.07 -16.15 -6.91
N PRO A 121 14.63 -16.58 -5.78
CA PRO A 121 15.71 -15.86 -5.11
C PRO A 121 16.86 -15.54 -6.06
N GLY A 122 17.29 -14.29 -6.01
CA GLY A 122 18.33 -13.74 -6.87
C GLY A 122 17.83 -13.15 -8.20
N ASP A 123 16.55 -13.31 -8.54
CA ASP A 123 15.96 -12.62 -9.68
C ASP A 123 16.11 -11.10 -9.53
N SER A 124 16.47 -10.42 -10.62
CA SER A 124 16.57 -8.96 -10.63
C SER A 124 15.32 -8.30 -11.22
N LEU A 125 14.87 -7.22 -10.58
CA LEU A 125 13.76 -6.38 -11.04
C LEU A 125 14.25 -5.15 -11.82
N ALA A 126 15.55 -5.04 -12.14
CA ALA A 126 16.09 -3.91 -12.92
C ALA A 126 15.38 -3.72 -14.27
N GLY A 127 15.07 -4.82 -14.95
CA GLY A 127 14.31 -4.81 -16.20
C GLY A 127 12.87 -4.31 -16.01
N LEU A 128 12.19 -4.79 -14.96
CA LEU A 128 10.85 -4.34 -14.58
C LEU A 128 10.86 -2.83 -14.29
N ARG A 129 11.81 -2.35 -13.47
CA ARG A 129 11.97 -0.93 -13.13
C ARG A 129 12.17 -0.05 -14.36
N THR A 130 13.04 -0.48 -15.28
CA THR A 130 13.30 0.26 -16.51
C THR A 130 12.03 0.39 -17.35
N TRP A 131 11.28 -0.70 -17.48
CA TRP A 131 10.02 -0.69 -18.22
C TRP A 131 8.93 0.13 -17.54
N LEU A 132 8.78 0.04 -16.21
CA LEU A 132 7.83 0.86 -15.44
C LEU A 132 8.07 2.37 -15.60
N ARG A 133 9.34 2.78 -15.67
CA ARG A 133 9.70 4.18 -15.99
C ARG A 133 9.30 4.56 -17.42
N ARG A 134 9.51 3.67 -18.39
CA ARG A 134 9.18 3.92 -19.80
C ARG A 134 7.68 4.03 -20.05
N VAL A 135 6.86 3.25 -19.36
CA VAL A 135 5.38 3.35 -19.44
C VAL A 135 4.81 4.50 -18.61
N GLY A 136 5.67 5.29 -17.97
CA GLY A 136 5.25 6.48 -17.23
C GLY A 136 4.53 6.20 -15.91
N PHE A 137 4.60 4.98 -15.37
CA PHE A 137 3.86 4.61 -14.16
C PHE A 137 4.16 5.53 -12.98
N PHE A 138 5.43 5.84 -12.74
CA PHE A 138 5.80 6.76 -11.67
C PHE A 138 5.36 8.20 -11.92
N PHE A 139 4.94 8.55 -13.13
CA PHE A 139 4.47 9.89 -13.50
C PHE A 139 2.95 9.92 -13.73
N SER A 140 2.22 8.86 -13.32
CA SER A 140 0.77 8.80 -13.45
C SER A 140 0.06 9.83 -12.56
N ALA A 141 -1.22 10.07 -12.84
CA ALA A 141 -2.07 10.88 -11.97
C ALA A 141 -2.06 10.33 -10.55
N GLY A 142 -1.90 11.19 -9.55
CA GLY A 142 -1.82 10.81 -8.14
C GLY A 142 -0.43 10.37 -7.66
N ALA A 143 0.57 10.21 -8.54
CA ALA A 143 1.90 9.76 -8.13
C ALA A 143 2.57 10.68 -7.10
N GLU A 144 2.37 11.99 -7.20
CA GLU A 144 2.90 12.98 -6.25
C GLU A 144 1.90 13.32 -5.12
N LYS A 145 0.77 12.62 -5.03
CA LYS A 145 -0.30 12.88 -4.06
C LYS A 145 -0.24 11.91 -2.88
N GLY A 146 -1.16 12.07 -1.93
CA GLY A 146 -1.23 11.22 -0.75
C GLY A 146 0.01 11.32 0.12
N VAL A 147 0.52 12.54 0.33
CA VAL A 147 1.68 12.83 1.17
C VAL A 147 1.29 12.60 2.63
N LEU A 148 1.94 11.64 3.30
CA LEU A 148 1.69 11.40 4.72
C LEU A 148 2.48 12.39 5.59
N GLY A 149 1.82 12.91 6.62
CA GLY A 149 2.50 13.57 7.73
C GLY A 149 3.33 12.57 8.53
N ARG A 150 4.34 13.05 9.26
CA ARG A 150 5.23 12.18 10.05
C ARG A 150 4.46 11.30 11.04
N ASP A 151 3.53 11.88 11.80
CA ASP A 151 2.75 11.16 12.79
C ASP A 151 1.84 10.08 12.16
N GLN A 152 1.29 10.36 10.98
CA GLN A 152 0.51 9.38 10.21
C GLN A 152 1.41 8.23 9.74
N ALA A 153 2.58 8.56 9.19
CA ALA A 153 3.54 7.58 8.73
C ALA A 153 4.07 6.70 9.87
N GLU A 154 4.37 7.27 11.04
CA GLU A 154 4.78 6.53 12.24
C GLU A 154 3.68 5.57 12.73
N LYS A 155 2.41 6.00 12.71
CA LYS A 155 1.28 5.15 13.09
C LYS A 155 1.01 4.01 12.10
N ILE A 156 1.16 4.24 10.80
CA ILE A 156 1.00 3.20 9.77
C ILE A 156 2.16 2.20 9.84
N GLY A 157 3.39 2.68 10.00
CA GLY A 157 4.58 1.83 10.06
C GLY A 157 4.97 1.22 8.70
N GLY A 158 5.84 0.20 8.76
CA GLY A 158 6.21 -0.62 7.61
C GLY A 158 6.75 0.15 6.41
N PRO A 159 6.46 -0.31 5.16
CA PRO A 159 6.92 0.37 3.96
C PRO A 159 6.41 1.81 3.82
N ALA A 160 5.21 2.13 4.30
CA ALA A 160 4.69 3.49 4.22
C ALA A 160 5.52 4.46 5.08
N ALA A 161 5.90 4.05 6.29
CA ALA A 161 6.81 4.79 7.15
C ALA A 161 8.19 4.97 6.51
N ARG A 162 8.76 3.90 5.93
CA ARG A 162 10.06 3.96 5.25
C ARG A 162 10.03 4.86 4.02
N ALA A 163 8.94 4.87 3.24
CA ALA A 163 8.77 5.80 2.13
C ALA A 163 8.73 7.28 2.56
N ALA A 164 8.36 7.54 3.82
CA ALA A 164 8.31 8.86 4.45
C ALA A 164 9.60 9.24 5.21
N GLY A 165 10.65 8.42 5.16
CA GLY A 165 11.95 8.71 5.78
C GLY A 165 12.15 8.15 7.18
N ILE A 166 11.23 7.31 7.66
CA ILE A 166 11.35 6.67 8.96
C ILE A 166 12.13 5.37 8.78
N ALA A 167 13.44 5.40 9.08
CA ALA A 167 14.34 4.26 8.96
C ALA A 167 14.18 3.26 10.12
N GLN A 168 12.99 2.69 10.29
CA GLN A 168 12.69 1.65 11.29
C GLN A 168 12.27 0.35 10.60
N ASP A 169 12.92 -0.75 10.98
CA ASP A 169 12.64 -2.09 10.48
C ASP A 169 13.21 -3.12 11.47
N THR A 170 12.39 -4.02 12.00
CA THR A 170 12.85 -4.95 13.05
C THR A 170 13.81 -6.03 12.52
N ARG A 171 13.95 -6.20 11.20
CA ARG A 171 14.98 -7.11 10.64
C ARG A 171 16.39 -6.64 10.98
N GLN A 172 16.61 -5.35 11.24
CA GLN A 172 17.92 -4.84 11.64
C GLN A 172 18.38 -5.41 12.99
N ASP A 173 17.44 -5.84 13.83
CA ASP A 173 17.70 -6.34 15.18
C ASP A 173 18.03 -7.84 15.18
N ASP A 174 17.77 -8.57 14.08
CA ASP A 174 18.10 -9.99 13.95
C ASP A 174 19.56 -10.18 13.47
N PRO A 175 20.43 -10.82 14.27
CA PRO A 175 21.82 -11.10 13.90
C PRO A 175 21.98 -11.87 12.58
N GLN A 176 21.00 -12.69 12.20
CA GLN A 176 21.05 -13.47 10.95
C GLN A 176 20.84 -12.58 9.73
N TYR A 177 19.96 -11.57 9.82
CA TYR A 177 19.83 -10.53 8.79
C TYR A 177 21.07 -9.64 8.71
N GLN A 178 21.68 -9.29 9.85
CA GLN A 178 22.94 -8.54 9.89
C GLN A 178 24.07 -9.32 9.19
N ARG A 179 24.18 -10.64 9.46
CA ARG A 179 25.13 -11.54 8.79
C ARG A 179 24.91 -11.60 7.28
N LEU A 180 23.65 -11.56 6.84
CA LEU A 180 23.29 -11.49 5.44
C LEU A 180 23.46 -10.09 4.84
N GLY A 181 23.91 -9.09 5.60
CA GLY A 181 24.10 -7.73 5.11
C GLY A 181 22.79 -7.02 4.75
N PHE A 182 21.74 -7.24 5.53
CA PHE A 182 20.52 -6.45 5.46
C PHE A 182 20.80 -4.97 5.79
N GLN A 183 20.12 -4.08 5.08
CA GLN A 183 20.14 -2.65 5.34
C GLN A 183 18.73 -2.09 5.18
N VAL A 184 18.32 -1.18 6.06
CA VAL A 184 17.01 -0.54 5.93
C VAL A 184 17.02 0.37 4.71
N ILE A 185 16.15 0.07 3.74
CA ILE A 185 15.89 0.95 2.59
C ILE A 185 14.78 1.92 2.98
N TYR A 186 14.96 3.21 2.73
CA TYR A 186 13.95 4.22 2.99
C TYR A 186 14.05 5.38 1.99
N GLY A 187 12.91 6.04 1.75
CA GLY A 187 12.77 7.20 0.87
C GLY A 187 12.48 8.49 1.64
N HIS A 188 12.21 9.58 0.92
CA HIS A 188 11.89 10.89 1.54
C HIS A 188 10.65 11.56 0.91
N GLY A 189 9.94 10.85 0.02
CA GLY A 189 8.85 11.45 -0.75
C GLY A 189 7.50 11.45 -0.04
N SER A 190 7.25 10.49 0.87
CA SER A 190 5.99 10.32 1.62
C SER A 190 4.69 10.21 0.78
N ASN A 191 4.79 10.25 -0.55
CA ASN A 191 3.68 10.22 -1.50
C ASN A 191 3.48 8.83 -2.14
N CYS A 192 2.48 8.70 -3.01
CA CYS A 192 2.18 7.46 -3.71
C CYS A 192 3.39 6.88 -4.44
N ARG A 193 4.11 7.70 -5.21
CA ARG A 193 5.33 7.30 -5.92
C ARG A 193 6.38 6.76 -4.97
N ALA A 194 6.61 7.43 -3.85
CA ALA A 194 7.58 7.00 -2.85
C ALA A 194 7.22 5.62 -2.29
N ARG A 195 5.94 5.35 -2.01
CA ARG A 195 5.46 4.04 -1.55
C ARG A 195 5.60 2.94 -2.62
N TRP A 196 5.25 3.22 -3.87
CA TRP A 196 5.46 2.27 -4.97
C TRP A 196 6.94 1.96 -5.20
N GLN A 197 7.79 2.99 -5.09
CA GLN A 197 9.23 2.85 -5.21
C GLN A 197 9.78 2.03 -4.04
N GLN A 198 9.32 2.28 -2.81
CA GLN A 198 9.68 1.52 -1.62
C GLN A 198 9.36 0.04 -1.77
N TRP A 199 8.17 -0.32 -2.26
CA TRP A 199 7.80 -1.72 -2.52
C TRP A 199 8.75 -2.40 -3.51
N LEU A 200 9.15 -1.71 -4.59
CA LEU A 200 10.09 -2.24 -5.57
C LEU A 200 11.50 -2.40 -5.00
N ASP A 201 11.97 -1.44 -4.22
CA ASP A 201 13.31 -1.49 -3.63
C ASP A 201 13.40 -2.59 -2.57
N GLU A 202 12.37 -2.73 -1.73
CA GLU A 202 12.28 -3.82 -0.76
C GLU A 202 12.14 -5.18 -1.43
N ALA A 203 11.38 -5.30 -2.52
CA ALA A 203 11.28 -6.55 -3.27
C ALA A 203 12.62 -6.98 -3.89
N GLU A 204 13.38 -6.05 -4.49
CA GLU A 204 14.73 -6.34 -5.02
C GLU A 204 15.67 -6.81 -3.90
N GLN A 205 15.67 -6.10 -2.77
CA GLN A 205 16.52 -6.46 -1.65
C GLN A 205 16.13 -7.82 -1.06
N ALA A 206 14.82 -8.10 -0.95
CA ALA A 206 14.30 -9.37 -0.47
C ALA A 206 14.76 -10.54 -1.36
N LEU A 207 14.73 -10.38 -2.69
CA LEU A 207 15.24 -11.40 -3.63
C LEU A 207 16.75 -11.64 -3.47
N SER A 208 17.53 -10.58 -3.27
CA SER A 208 18.97 -10.66 -2.99
C SER A 208 19.29 -11.33 -1.64
N LEU A 209 18.54 -10.98 -0.58
CA LEU A 209 18.66 -11.63 0.72
C LEU A 209 18.27 -13.10 0.65
N ALA A 210 17.19 -13.42 -0.08
CA ALA A 210 16.74 -14.79 -0.22
C ALA A 210 17.78 -15.68 -0.92
N ALA A 211 18.50 -15.16 -1.92
CA ALA A 211 19.57 -15.89 -2.59
C ALA A 211 20.72 -16.20 -1.63
N ARG A 212 21.21 -15.17 -0.93
CA ARG A 212 22.31 -15.30 0.05
C ARG A 212 21.92 -16.22 1.21
N ALA A 213 20.69 -16.12 1.70
CA ALA A 213 20.18 -16.97 2.76
C ALA A 213 20.08 -18.44 2.32
N ARG A 214 19.65 -18.69 1.08
CA ARG A 214 19.56 -20.04 0.51
C ARG A 214 20.94 -20.68 0.37
N GLU A 215 21.92 -19.94 -0.16
CA GLU A 215 23.29 -20.43 -0.32
C GLU A 215 23.94 -20.80 1.02
N GLN A 216 23.63 -20.03 2.07
CA GLN A 216 24.21 -20.22 3.40
C GLN A 216 23.31 -21.03 4.36
N ALA A 217 22.14 -21.50 3.89
CA ALA A 217 21.10 -22.16 4.68
C ALA A 217 20.76 -21.41 5.99
N VAL A 218 20.58 -20.08 5.90
CA VAL A 218 20.35 -19.21 7.06
C VAL A 218 18.87 -19.15 7.42
N CYS A 219 18.58 -19.40 8.69
CA CYS A 219 17.28 -19.17 9.30
C CYS A 219 17.28 -17.88 10.13
N THR A 220 16.10 -17.37 10.47
CA THR A 220 15.93 -16.26 11.43
C THR A 220 16.46 -16.65 12.81
N SER A 221 16.78 -15.66 13.63
CA SER A 221 16.95 -15.90 15.08
C SER A 221 15.60 -16.16 15.74
N ASP A 222 15.63 -16.67 16.98
CA ASP A 222 14.45 -16.63 17.86
C ASP A 222 14.07 -15.16 18.09
N CYS A 223 12.85 -14.79 17.73
CA CYS A 223 12.36 -13.42 17.83
C CYS A 223 10.91 -13.38 18.35
N ASP A 224 10.59 -12.36 19.14
CA ASP A 224 9.23 -12.10 19.63
C ASP A 224 8.46 -11.12 18.72
N ARG A 225 9.14 -10.62 17.68
CA ARG A 225 8.68 -9.65 16.70
C ARG A 225 9.27 -9.99 15.33
N VAL A 226 8.42 -9.91 14.30
CA VAL A 226 8.78 -10.17 12.90
C VAL A 226 8.35 -8.97 12.07
N GLU A 227 9.24 -8.45 11.23
CA GLU A 227 8.88 -7.46 10.22
C GLU A 227 8.11 -8.18 9.11
N THR A 228 6.82 -7.92 8.97
CA THR A 228 6.01 -8.40 7.84
C THR A 228 6.06 -7.42 6.67
N PRO A 229 5.54 -7.75 5.48
CA PRO A 229 5.46 -6.80 4.37
C PRO A 229 4.57 -5.58 4.66
N ARG A 230 3.76 -5.63 5.72
CA ARG A 230 2.87 -4.54 6.19
C ARG A 230 3.38 -3.85 7.46
N GLY A 231 4.56 -4.21 7.95
CA GLY A 231 5.11 -3.71 9.22
C GLY A 231 5.21 -4.78 10.30
N VAL A 232 5.49 -4.38 11.53
CA VAL A 232 5.85 -5.29 12.62
C VAL A 232 4.65 -6.09 13.13
N MET A 233 4.83 -7.40 13.27
CA MET A 233 3.91 -8.31 13.96
C MET A 233 4.63 -8.94 15.16
N GLY A 234 3.97 -9.05 16.31
CA GLY A 234 4.53 -9.70 17.50
C GLY A 234 3.60 -9.66 18.70
N ARG A 235 4.14 -9.81 19.91
CA ARG A 235 3.34 -9.78 21.17
C ARG A 235 2.56 -8.49 21.40
N GLY A 236 3.02 -7.37 20.83
CA GLY A 236 2.35 -6.06 20.90
C GLY A 236 1.19 -5.89 19.93
N GLY A 237 0.90 -6.90 19.09
CA GLY A 237 -0.15 -6.87 18.07
C GLY A 237 0.40 -7.06 16.65
N SER A 238 -0.53 -7.06 15.69
CA SER A 238 -0.27 -7.12 14.26
C SER A 238 -0.46 -5.74 13.64
N PRO A 239 0.08 -5.46 12.43
CA PRO A 239 -0.18 -4.22 11.72
C PRO A 239 -1.69 -3.91 11.63
N SER A 240 -2.08 -2.73 12.08
CA SER A 240 -3.48 -2.31 12.18
C SER A 240 -4.00 -1.71 10.88
N ASP A 241 -5.33 -1.55 10.81
CA ASP A 241 -5.99 -0.80 9.74
C ASP A 241 -5.49 0.66 9.68
N ALA A 242 -5.33 1.16 8.46
CA ALA A 242 -4.83 2.50 8.17
C ALA A 242 -5.91 3.45 7.60
N THR A 243 -7.21 3.09 7.62
CA THR A 243 -8.26 3.95 7.05
C THR A 243 -8.42 5.30 7.77
N PHE A 244 -7.91 5.41 9.00
CA PHE A 244 -7.96 6.63 9.79
C PHE A 244 -7.33 7.84 9.08
N VAL A 245 -6.39 7.64 8.14
CA VAL A 245 -5.76 8.75 7.41
C VAL A 245 -6.63 9.32 6.29
N LEU A 246 -7.63 8.58 5.80
CA LEU A 246 -8.31 8.92 4.54
C LEU A 246 -9.14 10.19 4.63
N GLN A 247 -9.74 10.47 5.79
CA GLN A 247 -10.56 11.66 5.98
C GLN A 247 -9.74 12.95 5.91
N GLU A 248 -8.46 12.89 6.28
CA GLU A 248 -7.54 14.03 6.19
C GLU A 248 -6.82 14.06 4.83
N LEU A 249 -6.53 12.90 4.25
CA LEU A 249 -5.63 12.79 3.10
C LEU A 249 -6.32 12.98 1.74
N LEU A 250 -7.60 12.62 1.63
CA LEU A 250 -8.30 12.59 0.35
C LEU A 250 -9.00 13.89 -0.06
N PRO A 251 -9.53 14.73 0.87
CA PRO A 251 -10.12 16.01 0.46
C PRO A 251 -9.16 16.89 -0.36
N GLY A 252 -9.67 17.47 -1.44
CA GLY A 252 -8.91 18.29 -2.40
C GLY A 252 -8.23 17.49 -3.53
N LEU A 253 -8.15 16.17 -3.41
CA LEU A 253 -7.66 15.31 -4.49
C LEU A 253 -8.73 15.08 -5.56
N GLU A 254 -8.30 14.94 -6.81
CA GLU A 254 -9.20 14.41 -7.85
C GLU A 254 -9.50 12.94 -7.58
N TRP A 255 -10.62 12.45 -8.10
CA TRP A 255 -11.06 11.07 -7.93
C TRP A 255 -9.96 10.07 -8.31
N SER A 256 -9.30 10.25 -9.46
CA SER A 256 -8.19 9.37 -9.86
C SER A 256 -7.00 9.41 -8.90
N GLU A 257 -6.69 10.59 -8.36
CA GLU A 257 -5.58 10.77 -7.42
C GLU A 257 -5.88 10.14 -6.05
N ALA A 258 -7.13 10.25 -5.59
CA ALA A 258 -7.60 9.65 -4.36
C ALA A 258 -7.58 8.12 -4.44
N ILE A 259 -8.03 7.57 -5.56
CA ILE A 259 -8.01 6.13 -5.82
C ILE A 259 -6.56 5.60 -5.87
N ALA A 260 -5.64 6.30 -6.55
CA ALA A 260 -4.21 5.95 -6.53
C ALA A 260 -3.62 6.03 -5.11
N THR A 261 -4.06 7.02 -4.32
CA THR A 261 -3.66 7.20 -2.92
C THR A 261 -4.09 6.01 -2.06
N ILE A 262 -5.37 5.63 -2.12
CA ILE A 262 -5.91 4.45 -1.41
C ILE A 262 -5.12 3.19 -1.78
N ALA A 263 -4.91 2.95 -3.07
CA ALA A 263 -4.19 1.77 -3.57
C ALA A 263 -2.71 1.74 -3.14
N SER A 264 -2.09 2.89 -2.84
CA SER A 264 -0.70 2.98 -2.41
C SER A 264 -0.47 2.76 -0.91
N LEU A 265 -1.54 2.81 -0.09
CA LEU A 265 -1.41 2.80 1.38
C LEU A 265 -1.46 1.40 1.99
N ASP A 266 -1.97 0.41 1.24
CA ASP A 266 -2.20 -0.93 1.74
C ASP A 266 -2.95 -0.91 3.09
N LEU A 267 -4.24 -0.58 3.06
CA LEU A 267 -4.98 -0.10 4.24
C LEU A 267 -5.37 -1.16 5.28
N ALA A 268 -5.61 -2.40 4.86
CA ALA A 268 -6.16 -3.44 5.73
C ALA A 268 -5.27 -3.79 6.95
N ALA A 269 -5.91 -4.22 8.03
CA ALA A 269 -5.21 -4.88 9.12
C ALA A 269 -4.65 -6.24 8.68
N VAL A 270 -3.65 -6.76 9.40
CA VAL A 270 -3.24 -8.16 9.28
C VAL A 270 -4.19 -9.05 10.06
N SER A 271 -4.65 -10.14 9.42
CA SER A 271 -5.52 -11.14 10.04
C SER A 271 -4.77 -12.00 11.06
N ASP A 272 -5.48 -12.44 12.11
CA ASP A 272 -5.00 -13.43 13.07
C ASP A 272 -4.89 -14.84 12.45
N TYR A 273 -5.52 -15.08 11.30
CA TYR A 273 -5.41 -16.31 10.52
C TYR A 273 -4.26 -16.22 9.51
N ALA A 274 -3.66 -17.36 9.12
CA ALA A 274 -2.60 -17.42 8.11
C ALA A 274 -3.22 -17.82 6.77
N GLU A 275 -2.61 -17.40 5.66
CA GLU A 275 -2.89 -18.04 4.38
C GLU A 275 -2.36 -19.48 4.44
N GLU A 276 -3.27 -20.45 4.42
CA GLU A 276 -2.92 -21.85 4.16
C GLU A 276 -2.47 -21.93 2.69
N GLY A 277 -1.29 -22.50 2.45
CA GLY A 277 -0.73 -22.59 1.11
C GLY A 277 -1.67 -23.38 0.18
N VAL A 278 -1.92 -22.84 -1.01
CA VAL A 278 -2.46 -23.57 -2.17
C VAL A 278 -1.29 -24.13 -2.97
#